data_AF-A0A1J0VIU8-F1
#
_entry.id   AF-A0A1J0VIU8-F1
#
_cell.length_a   1.000
_cell.length_b   1.000
_cell.length_c   1.000
_cell.angle_alpha   90.00
_cell.angle_beta   90.00
_cell.angle_gamma   90.00
#
_symmetry.space_group_name_H-M   'P 1'
#
loop_
_entity.id
_entity.type
_entity.pdbx_description
1 polymer ?
#
loop_
_entity_poly.entity_id
_entity_poly.type
_entity_poly.pdbx_seq_one_letter_code
_entity_poly.pdbx_strand_id
1 'polypeptide(L)'
;MRFHQVKELVAWAADYHRGLAEQYDQLASGGVSDRVRMALEYLAEHERKMQSELSTYLEEDGGHRKVLETWFDDPADFPHAPTLDRLAENLACDTVQDALATALTTHRTLQDLYAHRVERASAEAEREFFASLASGHEGEVRRIARDMQRLEDY
;
A
#
# COMPACT_ATOMS: atom_id res chain seq x y z
N MET A 1 -2.19 12.00 -11.92
CA MET A 1 -1.05 11.27 -12.50
C MET A 1 -1.57 10.41 -13.65
N ARG A 2 -0.73 10.08 -14.64
CA ARG A 2 -1.09 9.21 -15.79
C ARG A 2 -0.16 8.00 -15.77
N PHE A 3 -0.72 6.79 -15.74
CA PHE A 3 0.05 5.56 -15.88
C PHE A 3 -0.38 4.89 -17.19
N HIS A 4 0.59 4.51 -18.00
CA HIS A 4 0.39 3.93 -19.32
C HIS A 4 0.51 2.40 -19.29
N GLN A 5 1.29 1.86 -18.34
CA GLN A 5 1.52 0.43 -18.19
C GLN A 5 1.36 -0.04 -16.76
N VAL A 6 1.00 -1.32 -16.58
CA VAL A 6 0.83 -1.93 -15.26
C VAL A 6 2.09 -1.77 -14.40
N LYS A 7 3.29 -1.93 -14.99
CA LYS A 7 4.55 -1.73 -14.28
C LYS A 7 4.71 -0.33 -13.68
N GLU A 8 4.18 0.72 -14.32
CA GLU A 8 4.28 2.08 -13.81
C GLU A 8 3.40 2.26 -12.58
N LEU A 9 2.22 1.63 -12.57
CA LEU A 9 1.34 1.62 -11.40
C LEU A 9 1.95 0.82 -10.25
N VAL A 10 2.54 -0.35 -10.54
CA VAL A 10 3.22 -1.18 -9.54
C VAL A 10 4.43 -0.46 -8.96
N ALA A 11 5.22 0.21 -9.80
CA ALA A 11 6.35 1.02 -9.37
C ALA A 11 5.90 2.18 -8.47
N TRP A 12 4.83 2.88 -8.86
CA TRP A 12 4.25 3.93 -8.02
C TRP A 12 3.71 3.40 -6.69
N ALA A 13 3.04 2.25 -6.69
CA ALA A 13 2.59 1.61 -5.44
C ALA A 13 3.78 1.26 -4.55
N ALA A 14 4.86 0.70 -5.10
CA ALA A 14 6.08 0.40 -4.35
C ALA A 14 6.72 1.66 -3.75
N ASP A 15 6.79 2.76 -4.53
CA ASP A 15 7.27 4.06 -4.07
C ASP A 15 6.37 4.64 -2.97
N TYR A 16 5.07 4.47 -3.09
CA TYR A 16 4.08 4.89 -2.10
C TYR A 16 4.27 4.17 -0.76
N HIS A 17 4.38 2.84 -0.79
CA HIS A 17 4.68 2.03 0.40
C HIS A 17 6.03 2.41 1.03
N ARG A 18 7.06 2.70 0.21
CA ARG A 18 8.34 3.24 0.72
C ARG A 18 8.14 4.56 1.47
N GLY A 19 7.40 5.50 0.87
CA GLY A 19 7.12 6.81 1.47
C GLY A 19 6.33 6.71 2.78
N LEU A 20 5.39 5.76 2.88
CA LEU A 20 4.68 5.49 4.14
C LEU A 20 5.63 4.93 5.21
N ALA A 21 6.47 3.96 4.87
CA ALA A 21 7.43 3.40 5.81
C ALA A 21 8.38 4.45 6.39
N GLU A 22 8.90 5.33 5.53
CA GLU A 22 9.77 6.43 5.94
C GLU A 22 9.06 7.42 6.86
N GLN A 23 7.78 7.71 6.62
CA GLN A 23 6.99 8.59 7.47
C GLN A 23 6.67 7.97 8.82
N TYR A 24 6.34 6.68 8.86
CA TYR A 24 6.14 5.96 10.12
C TYR A 24 7.44 5.96 10.96
N ASP A 25 8.60 5.74 10.34
CA ASP A 25 9.90 5.81 11.04
C ASP A 25 10.23 7.22 11.56
N GLN A 26 9.90 8.26 10.79
CA GLN A 26 10.07 9.65 11.21
C GLN A 26 9.18 9.98 12.42
N LEU A 27 7.92 9.55 12.40
CA LEU A 27 6.99 9.73 13.53
C LEU A 27 7.44 8.93 14.75
N ALA A 28 7.95 7.70 14.57
CA ALA A 28 8.49 6.86 15.63
C ALA A 28 9.70 7.52 16.31
N SER A 29 10.48 8.30 15.56
CA SER A 29 11.62 9.09 16.05
C SER A 29 11.21 10.41 16.70
N GLY A 30 9.95 10.84 16.55
CA GLY A 30 9.42 12.16 16.90
C GLY A 30 9.04 12.39 18.37
N GLY A 31 9.61 11.63 19.31
CA GLY A 31 9.32 11.80 20.75
C GLY A 31 7.94 11.30 21.19
N VAL A 32 7.41 10.29 20.51
CA VAL A 32 6.15 9.62 20.86
C VAL A 32 6.35 8.64 22.03
N SER A 33 5.23 8.17 22.62
CA SER A 33 5.29 7.14 23.66
C SER A 33 5.86 5.81 23.12
N ASP A 34 6.46 4.98 23.99
CA ASP A 34 7.04 3.69 23.58
C ASP A 34 6.04 2.78 22.85
N ARG A 35 4.77 2.76 23.28
CA ARG A 35 3.72 1.98 22.61
C ARG A 35 3.45 2.47 21.18
N VAL A 36 3.34 3.79 21.01
CA VAL A 36 3.12 4.42 19.69
C VAL A 36 4.34 4.18 18.80
N ARG A 37 5.55 4.31 19.34
CA ARG A 37 6.80 4.00 18.63
C ARG A 37 6.79 2.56 18.11
N MET A 38 6.48 1.58 18.96
CA MET A 38 6.41 0.17 18.56
C MET A 38 5.34 -0.09 17.48
N ALA A 39 4.18 0.55 17.58
CA ALA A 39 3.13 0.46 16.57
C ALA A 39 3.57 1.03 15.21
N LEU A 40 4.23 2.20 15.23
CA LEU A 40 4.77 2.85 14.04
C LEU A 40 5.91 2.05 13.41
N GLU A 41 6.84 1.51 14.22
CA GLU A 41 7.92 0.63 13.75
C GLU A 41 7.34 -0.64 13.07
N TYR A 42 6.32 -1.25 13.68
CA TYR A 42 5.63 -2.41 13.09
C TYR A 42 4.95 -2.07 11.75
N LEU A 43 4.28 -0.91 11.67
CA LEU A 43 3.71 -0.43 10.41
C LEU A 43 4.78 -0.16 9.36
N ALA A 44 5.90 0.49 9.74
CA ALA A 44 7.00 0.76 8.81
C ALA A 44 7.61 -0.52 8.24
N GLU A 45 7.80 -1.54 9.08
CA GLU A 45 8.27 -2.86 8.64
C GLU A 45 7.28 -3.54 7.69
N HIS A 46 5.98 -3.40 7.97
CA HIS A 46 4.91 -3.91 7.12
C HIS A 46 4.94 -3.27 5.72
N GLU A 47 5.01 -1.93 5.65
CA GLU A 47 5.05 -1.20 4.39
C GLU A 47 6.32 -1.51 3.58
N ARG A 48 7.47 -1.70 4.25
CA ARG A 48 8.71 -2.16 3.61
C ARG A 48 8.56 -3.55 2.99
N LYS A 49 7.89 -4.47 3.68
CA LYS A 49 7.63 -5.80 3.16
C LYS A 49 6.76 -5.72 1.90
N MET A 50 5.72 -4.91 1.91
CA MET A 50 4.86 -4.67 0.72
C MET A 50 5.65 -4.06 -0.44
N GLN A 51 6.48 -3.04 -0.16
CA GLN A 51 7.37 -2.45 -1.16
C GLN A 51 8.33 -3.47 -1.75
N SER A 52 8.94 -4.33 -0.93
CA SER A 52 9.87 -5.37 -1.36
C SER A 52 9.17 -6.42 -2.22
N GLU A 53 7.96 -6.86 -1.85
CA GLU A 53 7.16 -7.78 -2.65
C GLU A 53 6.85 -7.17 -4.03
N LEU A 54 6.36 -5.94 -4.09
CA LEU A 54 6.08 -5.24 -5.35
C LEU A 54 7.33 -5.01 -6.21
N SER A 55 8.46 -4.70 -5.58
CA SER A 55 9.75 -4.52 -6.27
C SER A 55 10.25 -5.85 -6.82
N THR A 56 10.10 -6.93 -6.05
CA THR A 56 10.41 -8.30 -6.51
C THR A 56 9.56 -8.67 -7.70
N TYR A 57 8.26 -8.33 -7.71
CA TYR A 57 7.40 -8.53 -8.88
C TYR A 57 7.91 -7.78 -10.13
N LEU A 58 8.47 -6.58 -9.97
CA LEU A 58 9.05 -5.80 -11.07
C LEU A 58 10.38 -6.39 -11.59
N GLU A 59 11.17 -7.00 -10.69
CA GLU A 59 12.48 -7.57 -10.99
C GLU A 59 12.43 -9.03 -11.46
N GLU A 60 11.45 -9.82 -11.01
CA GLU A 60 11.32 -11.22 -11.39
C GLU A 60 10.95 -11.37 -12.88
N ASP A 61 11.94 -11.84 -13.63
CA ASP A 61 11.87 -12.21 -15.05
C ASP A 61 10.82 -13.34 -15.33
N GLY A 62 10.23 -13.97 -14.31
CA GLY A 62 9.37 -15.16 -14.42
C GLY A 62 7.88 -14.85 -14.36
N GLY A 63 7.13 -15.14 -15.43
CA GLY A 63 5.66 -15.25 -15.40
C GLY A 63 4.86 -13.95 -15.53
N HIS A 64 5.17 -12.92 -14.73
CA HIS A 64 4.35 -11.69 -14.64
C HIS A 64 4.73 -10.56 -15.61
N ARG A 65 5.87 -10.68 -16.31
CA ARG A 65 6.34 -9.65 -17.25
C ARG A 65 5.35 -9.32 -18.36
N LYS A 66 4.60 -10.31 -18.86
CA LYS A 66 3.51 -10.06 -19.82
C LYS A 66 2.43 -9.13 -19.27
N VAL A 67 2.11 -9.27 -17.97
CA VAL A 67 1.15 -8.40 -17.29
C VAL A 67 1.74 -7.01 -17.07
N LEU A 68 3.00 -6.93 -16.64
CA LEU A 68 3.70 -5.66 -16.40
C LEU A 68 3.86 -4.79 -17.66
N GLU A 69 4.05 -5.42 -18.82
CA GLU A 69 4.12 -4.76 -20.12
C GLU A 69 2.74 -4.47 -20.73
N THR A 70 1.65 -4.91 -20.09
CA THR A 70 0.29 -4.63 -20.54
C THR A 70 0.02 -3.12 -20.44
N TRP A 71 -0.52 -2.58 -21.53
CA TRP A 71 -0.90 -1.18 -21.65
C TRP A 71 -2.30 -0.99 -21.10
N PHE A 72 -2.50 0.10 -20.36
CA PHE A 72 -3.84 0.51 -19.96
C PHE A 72 -4.57 1.16 -21.14
N ASP A 73 -5.81 0.73 -21.40
CA ASP A 73 -6.67 1.36 -22.40
C ASP A 73 -7.05 2.81 -22.02
N ASP A 74 -7.09 3.12 -20.72
CA ASP A 74 -7.34 4.48 -20.21
C ASP A 74 -6.29 4.90 -19.16
N PRO A 75 -5.26 5.68 -19.58
CA PRO A 75 -4.22 6.15 -18.68
C PRO A 75 -4.67 7.29 -17.74
N ALA A 76 -5.87 7.86 -17.93
CA ALA A 76 -6.38 8.98 -17.10
C ALA A 76 -7.16 8.53 -15.86
N ASP A 77 -7.46 7.24 -15.73
CA ASP A 77 -8.42 6.73 -14.75
C ASP A 77 -7.80 6.40 -13.38
N PHE A 78 -7.07 7.35 -12.80
CA PHE A 78 -6.41 7.20 -11.49
C PHE A 78 -6.81 8.30 -10.51
N PRO A 79 -8.10 8.38 -10.14
CA PRO A 79 -8.59 9.45 -9.27
C PRO A 79 -8.05 9.35 -7.84
N HIS A 80 -7.67 8.16 -7.36
CA HIS A 80 -7.27 7.95 -5.96
C HIS A 80 -5.77 8.15 -5.69
N ALA A 81 -4.89 8.08 -6.70
CA ALA A 81 -3.44 8.24 -6.51
C ALA A 81 -3.05 9.60 -5.87
N PRO A 82 -3.55 10.76 -6.33
CA PRO A 82 -3.24 12.05 -5.71
C PRO A 82 -3.84 12.24 -4.30
N THR A 83 -4.84 11.43 -3.95
CA THR A 83 -5.44 11.42 -2.61
C THR A 83 -4.59 10.60 -1.66
N LEU A 84 -4.05 9.47 -2.12
CA LEU A 84 -3.12 8.63 -1.39
C LEU A 84 -1.83 9.37 -1.05
N ASP A 85 -1.21 10.05 -2.02
CA ASP A 85 0.00 10.86 -1.78
C ASP A 85 -0.23 11.92 -0.70
N ARG A 86 -1.36 12.65 -0.78
CA ARG A 86 -1.72 13.65 0.23
C ARG A 86 -2.04 13.05 1.59
N LEU A 87 -2.66 11.86 1.63
CA LEU A 87 -2.91 11.14 2.89
C LEU A 87 -1.60 10.74 3.56
N ALA A 88 -0.63 10.27 2.76
CA ALA A 88 0.70 9.97 3.26
C ALA A 88 1.35 11.24 3.82
N GLU A 89 1.48 12.30 3.03
CA GLU A 89 2.15 13.57 3.44
C GLU A 89 1.57 14.25 4.70
N ASN A 90 0.29 14.02 5.02
CA ASN A 90 -0.38 14.61 6.18
C ASN A 90 -0.55 13.62 7.33
N LEU A 91 0.28 12.58 7.40
CA LEU A 91 0.26 11.62 8.50
C LEU A 91 0.57 12.31 9.83
N ALA A 92 -0.43 12.35 10.71
CA ALA A 92 -0.27 12.74 12.11
C ALA A 92 -0.83 11.62 12.97
N CYS A 93 0.04 10.94 13.71
CA CYS A 93 -0.34 9.82 14.56
C CYS A 93 0.07 10.10 15.99
N ASP A 94 -0.85 10.69 16.77
CA ASP A 94 -0.62 11.01 18.18
C ASP A 94 -0.83 9.76 19.07
N THR A 95 -1.65 8.82 18.62
CA THR A 95 -1.96 7.58 19.33
C THR A 95 -1.81 6.33 18.46
N VAL A 96 -1.74 5.15 19.09
CA VAL A 96 -1.72 3.84 18.39
C VAL A 96 -2.98 3.68 17.53
N GLN A 97 -4.13 4.14 18.04
CA GLN A 97 -5.40 4.10 17.31
C GLN A 97 -5.39 5.03 16.10
N ASP A 98 -4.79 6.21 16.18
CA ASP A 98 -4.66 7.11 15.02
C ASP A 98 -3.74 6.52 13.96
N ALA A 99 -2.62 5.93 14.37
CA ALA A 99 -1.72 5.20 13.46
C ALA A 99 -2.45 4.06 12.76
N LEU A 100 -3.22 3.27 13.51
CA LEU A 100 -4.02 2.18 12.96
C LEU A 100 -5.10 2.68 12.01
N ALA A 101 -5.90 3.68 12.42
CA ALA A 101 -6.96 4.23 11.60
C ALA A 101 -6.41 4.79 10.27
N THR A 102 -5.26 5.45 10.31
CA THR A 102 -4.59 6.01 9.13
C THR A 102 -4.07 4.91 8.21
N ALA A 103 -3.39 3.90 8.76
CA ALA A 103 -2.94 2.73 7.99
C ALA A 103 -4.12 2.01 7.33
N LEU A 104 -5.19 1.73 8.09
CA LEU A 104 -6.40 1.08 7.57
C LEU A 104 -7.07 1.89 6.46
N THR A 105 -7.15 3.21 6.60
CA THR A 105 -7.75 4.09 5.59
C THR A 105 -6.91 4.09 4.32
N THR A 106 -5.60 4.12 4.45
CA THR A 106 -4.64 4.07 3.36
C THR A 106 -4.71 2.75 2.59
N HIS A 107 -4.63 1.62 3.29
CA HIS A 107 -4.74 0.29 2.68
C HIS A 107 -6.11 0.06 2.03
N ARG A 108 -7.22 0.51 2.65
CA ARG A 108 -8.54 0.43 2.02
C ARG A 108 -8.62 1.24 0.74
N THR A 109 -8.08 2.46 0.75
CA THR A 109 -8.06 3.32 -0.44
C THR A 109 -7.21 2.71 -1.57
N LEU A 110 -6.08 2.07 -1.23
CA LEU A 110 -5.28 1.28 -2.19
C LEU A 110 -6.06 0.06 -2.70
N GLN A 111 -6.73 -0.68 -1.82
CA GLN A 111 -7.54 -1.84 -2.18
C GLN A 111 -8.69 -1.46 -3.12
N ASP A 112 -9.39 -0.35 -2.86
CA ASP A 112 -10.45 0.16 -3.71
C ASP A 112 -9.90 0.57 -5.08
N LEU A 113 -8.71 1.17 -5.13
CA LEU A 113 -8.01 1.47 -6.39
C LEU A 113 -7.68 0.20 -7.17
N TYR A 114 -7.19 -0.86 -6.52
CA TYR A 114 -6.95 -2.15 -7.18
C TYR A 114 -8.25 -2.83 -7.63
N ALA A 115 -9.31 -2.79 -6.82
CA ALA A 115 -10.61 -3.38 -7.16
C ALA A 115 -11.24 -2.67 -8.37
N HIS A 116 -11.20 -1.34 -8.39
CA HIS A 116 -11.65 -0.57 -9.56
C HIS A 116 -10.86 -0.93 -10.83
N ARG A 117 -9.58 -1.28 -10.68
CA ARG A 117 -8.75 -1.77 -11.79
C ARG A 117 -9.13 -3.15 -12.26
N VAL A 118 -9.44 -4.08 -11.37
CA VAL A 118 -9.95 -5.43 -11.71
C VAL A 118 -11.22 -5.35 -12.58
N GLU A 119 -12.11 -4.41 -12.28
CA GLU A 119 -13.35 -4.20 -13.05
C GLU A 119 -13.10 -3.65 -14.46
N ARG A 120 -12.07 -2.81 -14.61
CA ARG A 120 -11.73 -2.12 -15.86
C ARG A 120 -10.62 -2.78 -16.68
N ALA A 121 -9.97 -3.81 -16.11
CA ALA A 121 -8.93 -4.57 -16.77
C ALA A 121 -9.48 -5.26 -18.03
N SER A 122 -8.87 -4.96 -19.17
CA SER A 122 -9.23 -5.56 -20.46
C SER A 122 -8.59 -6.95 -20.65
N ALA A 123 -7.48 -7.21 -19.96
CA ALA A 123 -6.77 -8.48 -20.00
C ALA A 123 -7.04 -9.32 -18.74
N GLU A 124 -7.29 -10.62 -18.91
CA GLU A 124 -7.50 -11.56 -17.79
C GLU A 124 -6.27 -11.63 -16.86
N ALA A 125 -5.07 -11.60 -17.43
CA ALA A 125 -3.83 -11.64 -16.66
C ALA A 125 -3.61 -10.36 -15.81
N GLU A 126 -4.07 -9.20 -16.30
CA GLU A 126 -4.10 -7.95 -15.52
C GLU A 126 -5.11 -8.05 -14.37
N ARG A 127 -6.30 -8.58 -14.65
CA ARG A 127 -7.35 -8.78 -13.65
C ARG A 127 -6.88 -9.71 -12.53
N GLU A 128 -6.30 -10.86 -12.86
CA GLU A 128 -5.78 -11.82 -11.89
C GLU A 128 -4.68 -11.22 -11.01
N PHE A 129 -3.78 -10.44 -11.61
CA PHE A 129 -2.71 -9.77 -10.88
C PHE A 129 -3.25 -8.76 -9.86
N PHE A 130 -4.14 -7.85 -10.27
CA PHE A 130 -4.73 -6.89 -9.34
C PHE A 130 -5.67 -7.54 -8.32
N ALA A 131 -6.37 -8.60 -8.69
CA ALA A 131 -7.19 -9.36 -7.76
C ALA A 131 -6.33 -10.06 -6.68
N SER A 132 -5.16 -10.58 -7.06
CA SER A 132 -4.19 -11.15 -6.13
C SER A 132 -3.67 -10.08 -5.15
N LEU A 133 -3.30 -8.90 -5.65
CA LEU A 133 -2.86 -7.77 -4.82
C LEU A 133 -3.95 -7.29 -3.84
N ALA A 134 -5.19 -7.15 -4.30
CA ALA A 134 -6.32 -6.75 -3.46
C ALA A 134 -6.63 -7.77 -2.36
N SER A 135 -6.61 -9.06 -2.70
CA SER A 135 -6.83 -10.16 -1.74
C SER A 135 -5.72 -10.26 -0.69
N GLY A 136 -4.46 -10.04 -1.09
CA GLY A 136 -3.32 -9.99 -0.18
C GLY A 136 -3.49 -8.91 0.89
N HIS A 137 -3.88 -7.71 0.49
CA HIS A 137 -4.10 -6.57 1.40
C HIS A 137 -5.20 -6.84 2.44
N GLU A 138 -6.28 -7.52 2.07
CA GLU A 138 -7.39 -7.80 3.00
C GLU A 138 -6.95 -8.71 4.17
N GLY A 139 -6.08 -9.68 3.89
CA GLY A 139 -5.48 -10.57 4.90
C GLY A 139 -4.54 -9.81 5.84
N GLU A 140 -3.68 -8.98 5.28
CA GLU A 140 -2.67 -8.17 5.97
C GLU A 140 -3.34 -7.13 6.89
N VAL A 141 -4.33 -6.37 6.37
CA VAL A 141 -5.10 -5.38 7.13
C VAL A 141 -5.73 -5.98 8.40
N ARG A 142 -6.30 -7.17 8.29
CA ARG A 142 -6.86 -7.87 9.45
C ARG A 142 -5.80 -8.30 10.46
N ARG A 143 -4.58 -8.61 10.00
CA ARG A 143 -3.46 -8.98 10.86
C ARG A 143 -2.96 -7.75 11.62
N ILE A 144 -2.71 -6.64 10.92
CA ILE A 144 -2.30 -5.36 11.51
C ILE A 144 -3.29 -4.92 12.58
N ALA A 145 -4.59 -4.91 12.28
CA ALA A 145 -5.61 -4.51 13.24
C ALA A 145 -5.60 -5.35 14.52
N ARG A 146 -5.41 -6.67 14.40
CA ARG A 146 -5.33 -7.56 15.57
C ARG A 146 -4.05 -7.37 16.38
N ASP A 147 -2.92 -7.20 15.72
CA ASP A 147 -1.62 -7.04 16.40
C ASP A 147 -1.54 -5.68 17.10
N MET A 148 -2.09 -4.63 16.50
CA MET A 148 -2.24 -3.30 17.09
C MET A 148 -3.18 -3.27 18.29
N GLN A 149 -4.32 -3.97 18.22
CA GLN A 149 -5.22 -4.10 19.38
C GLN A 149 -4.52 -4.76 20.57
N ARG A 150 -3.70 -5.79 20.31
CA ARG A 150 -2.90 -6.42 21.37
C ARG A 150 -1.86 -5.47 21.98
N LEU A 151 -1.25 -4.60 21.17
CA LEU A 151 -0.31 -3.58 21.64
C LEU A 151 -0.99 -2.51 22.52
N GLU A 152 -2.28 -2.24 22.31
CA GLU A 152 -3.06 -1.31 23.13
C GLU A 152 -3.50 -1.91 24.46
N ASP A 153 -3.81 -3.22 24.46
CA ASP A 153 -4.25 -3.96 25.66
C ASP A 153 -3.11 -4.23 26.67
N TYR A 154 -1.84 -4.05 26.28
CA TYR A 154 -0.63 -4.23 27.11
C TYR A 154 -0.18 -2.91 27.74
#